data_AF-A0A1N6KUU8-F1
#
_entry.id   AF-A0A1N6KUU8-F1
#
_cell.length_a   1.000
_cell.length_b   1.000
_cell.length_c   1.000
_cell.angle_alpha   90.00
_cell.angle_beta   90.00
_cell.angle_gamma   90.00
#
_symmetry.space_group_name_H-M   'P 1'
#
loop_
_entity.id
_entity.type
_entity.pdbx_description
1 polymer ?
#
loop_
_entity_poly.entity_id
_entity_poly.type
_entity_poly.pdbx_seq_one_letter_code
_entity_poly.pdbx_strand_id
1 'polypeptide(L)'
;MNIDGLQTGLTIYAVIRDSANRVYNGTAFVTPYVVADLASYAIPLPETPAGSGNYACPFPLGSPAGNYRWTLFEKPGGNPAVGDPVVGRGSDYWDGTGLGIGPLVAAVHEMLSAYNELLNAGTVSGSSSTTTRFTAASGLSTASGFYTGRQVCFTSGQLQGLKTVATNYAGTTKTFTVSPPLPFAPANGDTFNII
;
A
#
# COMPACT_ATOMS: atom_id res chain seq x y z
N MET A 1 -17.07 -0.56 6.94
CA MET A 1 -16.14 -1.03 8.00
C MET A 1 -16.71 -2.33 8.51
N ASN A 2 -15.91 -3.40 8.47
CA ASN A 2 -16.33 -4.72 8.93
C ASN A 2 -15.52 -5.09 10.17
N ILE A 3 -16.18 -5.69 11.14
CA ILE A 3 -15.56 -6.20 12.35
C ILE A 3 -15.93 -7.66 12.44
N ASP A 4 -14.92 -8.51 12.39
CA ASP A 4 -15.10 -9.95 12.34
C ASP A 4 -14.73 -10.58 13.69
N GLY A 5 -15.38 -11.70 14.02
CA GLY A 5 -15.02 -12.50 15.20
C GLY A 5 -15.54 -11.96 16.55
N LEU A 6 -16.57 -11.13 16.55
CA LEU A 6 -17.29 -10.79 17.78
C LEU A 6 -18.30 -11.88 18.15
N GLN A 7 -18.78 -11.86 19.40
CA GLN A 7 -19.90 -12.69 19.79
C GLN A 7 -21.12 -12.40 18.90
N THR A 8 -21.84 -13.45 18.52
CA THR A 8 -23.03 -13.35 17.67
C THR A 8 -24.21 -12.74 18.43
N GLY A 9 -25.12 -12.07 17.71
CA GLY A 9 -26.36 -11.52 18.27
C GLY A 9 -26.21 -10.29 19.18
N LEU A 10 -25.02 -9.71 19.28
CA LEU A 10 -24.81 -8.41 19.95
C LEU A 10 -25.53 -7.27 19.21
N THR A 11 -26.02 -6.30 19.98
CA THR A 11 -26.48 -5.01 19.43
C THR A 11 -25.33 -4.02 19.53
N ILE A 12 -24.76 -3.63 18.40
CA ILE A 12 -23.58 -2.77 18.34
C ILE A 12 -23.91 -1.46 17.63
N TYR A 13 -23.29 -0.37 18.08
CA TYR A 13 -23.31 0.90 17.37
C TYR A 13 -21.91 1.55 17.32
N ALA A 14 -21.70 2.39 16.32
CA ALA A 14 -20.50 3.19 16.14
C ALA A 14 -20.78 4.66 16.45
N VAL A 15 -19.75 5.32 16.98
CA VAL A 15 -19.63 6.77 16.96
C VAL A 15 -18.45 7.11 16.06
N ILE A 16 -18.71 7.85 14.98
CA ILE A 16 -17.70 8.23 13.97
C ILE A 16 -17.32 9.70 14.17
N ARG A 17 -16.03 10.00 14.05
CA ARG A 17 -15.49 11.36 14.11
C ARG A 17 -14.54 11.62 12.95
N ASP A 18 -14.52 12.86 12.48
CA ASP A 18 -13.57 13.30 11.47
C ASP A 18 -12.24 13.76 12.08
N SER A 19 -11.29 14.16 11.22
CA SER A 19 -9.97 14.69 11.61
C SER A 19 -10.04 16.02 12.37
N ALA A 20 -11.14 16.77 12.25
CA ALA A 20 -11.41 17.99 13.01
C ALA A 20 -12.12 17.70 14.34
N ASN A 21 -12.22 16.43 14.75
CA ASN A 21 -12.89 15.96 15.96
C ASN A 21 -14.41 16.22 16.03
N ARG A 22 -15.04 16.56 14.91
CA ARG A 22 -16.51 16.66 14.79
C ARG A 22 -17.11 15.26 14.80
N VAL A 23 -18.32 15.11 15.35
CA VAL A 23 -19.02 13.82 15.47
C VAL A 23 -20.11 13.70 14.40
N TYR A 24 -20.30 12.53 13.82
CA TYR A 24 -21.41 12.30 12.89
C TYR A 24 -22.73 12.14 13.67
N ASN A 25 -23.77 12.88 13.29
CA ASN A 25 -25.09 12.86 13.96
C ASN A 25 -26.19 12.17 13.14
N GLY A 26 -25.83 11.32 12.18
CA GLY A 26 -26.77 10.72 11.25
C GLY A 26 -26.94 11.48 9.94
N THR A 27 -26.60 12.78 9.88
CA THR A 27 -26.70 13.60 8.66
C THR A 27 -25.41 14.35 8.32
N ALA A 28 -24.69 14.87 9.30
CA ALA A 28 -23.48 15.66 9.10
C ALA A 28 -22.50 15.51 10.27
N PHE A 29 -21.26 15.98 10.06
CA PHE A 29 -20.27 16.12 11.11
C PHE A 29 -20.46 17.44 11.86
N VAL A 30 -20.78 17.36 13.15
CA VAL A 30 -21.17 18.51 13.97
C VAL A 30 -20.24 18.73 15.16
N THR A 31 -20.25 19.97 15.64
CA THR A 31 -19.68 20.42 16.91
C THR A 31 -20.68 21.36 17.60
N PRO A 32 -20.78 21.35 18.94
CA PRO A 32 -20.05 20.50 19.87
C PRO A 32 -20.56 19.05 19.91
N TYR A 33 -19.71 18.12 20.36
CA TYR A 33 -20.16 16.77 20.74
C TYR A 33 -20.78 16.84 22.14
N VAL A 34 -22.08 16.56 22.25
CA VAL A 34 -22.82 16.59 23.52
C VAL A 34 -22.92 15.17 24.08
N VAL A 35 -22.15 14.88 25.11
CA VAL A 35 -22.05 13.54 25.71
C VAL A 35 -23.42 12.98 26.15
N ALA A 36 -24.32 13.84 26.64
CA ALA A 36 -25.68 13.46 27.04
C ALA A 36 -26.56 12.97 25.87
N ASP A 37 -26.22 13.36 24.63
CA ASP A 37 -26.98 13.05 23.41
C ASP A 37 -26.31 11.93 22.60
N LEU A 38 -25.59 11.00 23.25
CA LEU A 38 -24.88 9.92 22.56
C LEU A 38 -25.75 9.16 21.56
N ALA A 39 -27.01 8.94 21.89
CA ALA A 39 -27.99 8.29 21.03
C ALA A 39 -28.18 8.97 19.67
N SER A 40 -28.00 10.29 19.57
CA SER A 40 -28.08 11.04 18.31
C SER A 40 -26.85 10.87 17.41
N TYR A 41 -25.76 10.30 17.93
CA TYR A 41 -24.53 10.04 17.18
C TYR A 41 -24.31 8.55 16.90
N ALA A 42 -25.20 7.69 17.42
CA ALA A 42 -25.08 6.25 17.32
C ALA A 42 -25.50 5.75 15.93
N ILE A 43 -24.57 5.14 15.22
CA ILE A 43 -24.82 4.48 13.93
C ILE A 43 -24.93 2.98 14.19
N PRO A 44 -26.08 2.33 13.91
CA PRO A 44 -26.24 0.91 14.16
C PRO A 44 -25.34 0.07 13.24
N LEU A 45 -24.74 -0.98 13.80
CA LEU A 45 -23.95 -1.98 13.09
C LEU A 45 -24.76 -3.29 13.03
N PRO A 46 -25.46 -3.57 11.91
CA PRO A 46 -26.10 -4.86 11.74
C PRO A 46 -25.07 -5.98 11.61
N GLU A 47 -25.36 -7.12 12.26
CA GLU A 47 -24.64 -8.36 12.04
C GLU A 47 -24.98 -8.89 10.64
N THR A 48 -23.98 -9.08 9.77
CA THR A 48 -24.18 -9.41 8.36
C THR A 48 -23.21 -10.51 7.91
N PRO A 49 -23.70 -11.74 7.65
CA PRO A 49 -25.05 -12.25 7.90
C PRO A 49 -25.40 -12.36 9.40
N ALA A 50 -26.68 -12.45 9.76
CA ALA A 50 -27.08 -12.70 11.14
C ALA A 50 -26.46 -14.01 11.67
N GLY A 51 -25.94 -14.00 12.90
CA GLY A 51 -25.26 -15.13 13.52
C GLY A 51 -23.83 -15.40 13.02
N SER A 52 -23.23 -14.50 12.23
CA SER A 52 -21.86 -14.66 11.71
C SER A 52 -20.75 -14.19 12.65
N GLY A 53 -21.07 -13.33 13.61
CA GLY A 53 -20.10 -12.59 14.42
C GLY A 53 -19.45 -11.44 13.64
N ASN A 54 -19.93 -11.17 12.41
CA ASN A 54 -19.41 -10.12 11.54
C ASN A 54 -20.38 -8.95 11.52
N TYR A 55 -19.88 -7.77 11.86
CA TYR A 55 -20.66 -6.55 12.00
C TYR A 55 -20.17 -5.50 11.01
N ALA A 56 -21.10 -5.00 10.17
CA ALA A 56 -20.78 -4.04 9.14
C ALA A 56 -21.39 -2.67 9.48
N CYS A 57 -20.55 -1.66 9.66
CA CYS A 57 -21.02 -0.28 9.74
C CYS A 57 -21.22 0.28 8.33
N PRO A 58 -22.44 0.74 7.97
CA PRO A 58 -22.62 1.56 6.79
C PRO A 58 -21.92 2.90 7.03
N PHE A 59 -20.82 3.15 6.32
CA PHE A 59 -20.13 4.43 6.45
C PHE A 59 -20.97 5.54 5.80
N PRO A 60 -21.02 6.77 6.35
CA PRO A 60 -21.90 7.79 5.79
C PRO A 60 -21.43 8.25 4.40
N LEU A 61 -22.18 7.89 3.35
CA LEU A 61 -21.80 8.08 1.94
C LEU A 61 -21.60 9.56 1.55
N GLY A 62 -22.25 10.50 2.24
CA GLY A 62 -22.07 11.94 2.01
C GLY A 62 -20.83 12.55 2.67
N SER A 63 -20.00 11.74 3.33
CA SER A 63 -18.78 12.21 3.99
C SER A 63 -17.72 12.60 2.95
N PRO A 64 -17.04 13.75 3.10
CA PRO A 64 -15.87 14.09 2.30
C PRO A 64 -14.77 13.03 2.42
N ALA A 65 -13.91 12.92 1.40
CA ALA A 65 -12.73 12.07 1.52
C ALA A 65 -11.82 12.58 2.66
N GLY A 66 -11.29 11.66 3.48
CA GLY A 66 -10.51 12.04 4.65
C GLY A 66 -10.27 10.92 5.65
N ASN A 67 -9.51 11.24 6.71
CA ASN A 67 -9.26 10.31 7.81
C ASN A 67 -10.37 10.42 8.85
N TYR A 68 -10.89 9.26 9.24
CA TYR A 68 -11.95 9.14 10.23
C TYR A 68 -11.52 8.19 11.33
N ARG A 69 -12.03 8.46 12.53
CA ARG A 69 -11.85 7.61 13.71
C ARG A 69 -13.21 7.15 14.21
N TRP A 70 -13.25 5.95 14.74
CA TRP A 70 -14.48 5.31 15.16
C TRP A 70 -14.30 4.58 16.48
N THR A 71 -15.38 4.51 17.23
CA THR A 71 -15.48 3.75 18.47
C THR A 71 -16.76 2.95 18.44
N LEU A 72 -16.66 1.67 18.74
CA LEU A 72 -17.76 0.72 18.75
C LEU A 72 -18.16 0.42 20.17
N PHE A 73 -19.46 0.37 20.39
CA PHE A 73 -20.06 0.14 21.68
C PHE A 73 -21.04 -1.02 21.58
N GLU A 74 -21.01 -1.91 22.57
CA GLU A 74 -22.09 -2.86 22.81
C GLU A 74 -23.22 -2.14 23.54
N LYS A 75 -24.44 -2.33 23.06
CA LYS A 75 -25.66 -1.80 23.69
C LYS A 75 -26.35 -2.94 24.44
N PRO A 76 -26.12 -3.10 25.76
CA PRO A 76 -26.69 -4.21 26.54
C PRO A 76 -28.21 -4.08 26.78
N GLY A 77 -28.83 -2.97 26.34
CA GLY A 77 -30.26 -2.69 26.42
C GLY A 77 -30.55 -1.19 26.30
N GLY A 78 -31.82 -0.79 26.34
CA GLY A 78 -32.19 0.63 26.46
C GLY A 78 -31.86 1.50 25.25
N ASN A 79 -31.38 2.73 25.48
CA ASN A 79 -30.86 3.66 24.46
C ASN A 79 -29.33 3.72 24.56
N PRO A 80 -28.60 4.00 23.46
CA PRO A 80 -27.15 4.20 23.50
C PRO A 80 -26.75 5.19 24.60
N ALA A 81 -25.81 4.78 25.46
CA ALA A 81 -25.41 5.54 26.64
C ALA A 81 -23.88 5.54 26.84
N VAL A 82 -23.39 6.55 27.54
CA VAL A 82 -21.94 6.78 27.74
C VAL A 82 -21.25 5.67 28.54
N GLY A 83 -22.04 4.91 29.32
CA GLY A 83 -21.57 3.76 30.09
C GLY A 83 -21.52 2.45 29.30
N ASP A 84 -21.93 2.45 28.04
CA ASP A 84 -21.93 1.25 27.19
C ASP A 84 -20.50 0.71 27.02
N PRO A 85 -20.29 -0.62 27.09
CA PRO A 85 -18.97 -1.22 26.91
C PRO A 85 -18.39 -0.93 25.52
N VAL A 86 -17.11 -0.55 25.46
CA VAL A 86 -16.39 -0.40 24.19
C VAL A 86 -15.92 -1.77 23.71
N VAL A 87 -16.36 -2.18 22.52
CA VAL A 87 -15.96 -3.46 21.89
C VAL A 87 -14.89 -3.30 20.82
N GLY A 88 -14.62 -2.07 20.37
CA GLY A 88 -13.60 -1.82 19.36
C GLY A 88 -13.34 -0.34 19.12
N ARG A 89 -12.16 -0.05 18.58
CA ARG A 89 -11.74 1.29 18.13
C ARG A 89 -10.87 1.15 16.90
N GLY A 90 -10.88 2.17 16.06
CA GLY A 90 -9.97 2.23 14.93
C GLY A 90 -10.05 3.55 14.19
N SER A 91 -9.31 3.61 13.10
CA SER A 91 -9.25 4.75 12.21
C SER A 91 -8.90 4.28 10.81
N ASP A 92 -9.55 4.86 9.81
CA ASP A 92 -9.38 4.50 8.41
C ASP A 92 -9.51 5.74 7.53
N TYR A 93 -9.01 5.66 6.29
CA TYR A 93 -9.22 6.68 5.28
C TYR A 93 -10.46 6.34 4.45
N TRP A 94 -11.36 7.30 4.30
CA TRP A 94 -12.49 7.24 3.37
C TRP A 94 -12.13 7.97 2.09
N ASP A 95 -12.28 7.31 0.94
CA ASP A 95 -11.96 7.89 -0.37
C ASP A 95 -13.15 8.58 -1.06
N GLY A 96 -14.34 8.57 -0.43
CA GLY A 96 -15.60 9.03 -1.04
C GLY A 96 -16.53 7.89 -1.45
N THR A 97 -16.00 6.67 -1.58
CA THR A 97 -16.73 5.48 -2.04
C THR A 97 -16.49 4.25 -1.16
N GLY A 98 -15.33 4.14 -0.54
CA GLY A 98 -14.90 3.02 0.30
C GLY A 98 -13.91 3.45 1.38
N LEU A 99 -13.69 2.55 2.34
CA LEU A 99 -12.61 2.67 3.31
C LEU A 99 -11.37 1.96 2.78
N GLY A 100 -10.21 2.57 2.97
CA GLY A 100 -8.95 2.02 2.49
C GLY A 100 -7.72 2.76 3.01
N ILE A 101 -6.62 2.62 2.26
CA ILE A 101 -5.36 3.30 2.56
C ILE A 101 -5.45 4.77 2.16
N GLY A 102 -4.87 5.64 2.99
CA GLY A 102 -4.77 7.06 2.65
C GLY A 102 -3.86 7.31 1.46
N PRO A 103 -4.02 8.45 0.75
CA PRO A 103 -3.30 8.75 -0.49
C PRO A 103 -1.78 8.81 -0.31
N LEU A 104 -1.30 9.26 0.85
CA LEU A 104 0.14 9.25 1.16
C LEU A 104 0.68 7.82 1.26
N VAL A 105 -0.06 6.91 1.90
CA VAL A 105 0.34 5.51 2.04
C VAL A 105 0.26 4.80 0.69
N ALA A 106 -0.76 5.10 -0.11
CA ALA A 106 -0.87 4.61 -1.48
C ALA A 106 0.33 5.06 -2.33
N ALA A 107 0.69 6.35 -2.28
CA ALA A 107 1.85 6.88 -2.98
C ALA A 107 3.16 6.22 -2.52
N VAL A 108 3.36 6.01 -1.22
CA VAL A 108 4.54 5.29 -0.71
C VAL A 108 4.55 3.84 -1.20
N HIS A 109 3.40 3.17 -1.23
CA HIS A 109 3.28 1.81 -1.74
C HIS A 109 3.60 1.70 -3.23
N GLU A 110 3.12 2.66 -4.04
CA GLU A 110 3.47 2.78 -5.46
C GLU A 110 4.96 3.04 -5.64
N MET A 111 5.55 3.97 -4.86
CA MET A 111 6.98 4.26 -4.90
C MET A 111 7.83 3.05 -4.52
N LEU A 112 7.43 2.29 -3.49
CA LEU A 112 8.16 1.09 -3.07
C LEU A 112 8.03 -0.03 -4.10
N SER A 113 6.85 -0.20 -4.69
CA SER A 113 6.62 -1.18 -5.76
C SER A 113 7.48 -0.85 -6.98
N ALA A 114 7.51 0.42 -7.40
CA ALA A 114 8.38 0.89 -8.46
C ALA A 114 9.86 0.67 -8.13
N TYR A 115 10.29 0.92 -6.88
CA TYR A 115 11.68 0.69 -6.43
C TYR A 115 12.07 -0.80 -6.46
N ASN A 116 11.17 -1.71 -6.07
CA ASN A 116 11.43 -3.15 -6.14
C ASN A 116 11.54 -3.65 -7.59
N GLU A 117 10.75 -3.08 -8.51
CA GLU A 117 10.89 -3.32 -9.95
C GLU A 117 12.14 -2.65 -10.55
N LEU A 118 12.74 -1.72 -9.80
CA LEU A 118 14.01 -1.04 -10.08
C LEU A 118 15.21 -1.75 -9.45
N LEU A 119 15.00 -2.91 -8.82
CA LEU A 119 16.07 -3.72 -8.25
C LEU A 119 16.12 -5.09 -8.93
N ASN A 120 16.08 -5.09 -10.26
CA ASN A 120 16.30 -6.31 -11.02
C ASN A 120 17.78 -6.69 -10.95
N ALA A 121 18.06 -7.75 -10.20
CA ALA A 121 19.39 -8.35 -10.14
C ALA A 121 19.63 -9.20 -11.40
N GLY A 122 20.83 -9.08 -11.96
CA GLY A 122 21.31 -9.92 -13.04
C GLY A 122 22.72 -10.43 -12.75
N THR A 123 23.12 -11.46 -13.47
CA THR A 123 24.51 -11.93 -13.52
C THR A 123 25.00 -11.81 -14.95
N VAL A 124 26.25 -11.42 -15.13
CA VAL A 124 26.90 -11.43 -16.45
C VAL A 124 27.10 -12.88 -16.88
N SER A 125 26.69 -13.20 -18.11
CA SER A 125 26.80 -14.52 -18.70
C SER A 125 27.63 -14.47 -19.99
N GLY A 126 28.49 -15.48 -20.17
CA GLY A 126 29.31 -15.66 -21.37
C GLY A 126 30.68 -14.98 -21.30
N SER A 127 31.58 -15.42 -22.17
CA SER A 127 32.99 -14.99 -22.19
C SER A 127 33.30 -13.82 -23.15
N SER A 128 32.27 -13.24 -23.78
CA SER A 128 32.42 -12.21 -24.83
C SER A 128 32.11 -10.77 -24.36
N SER A 129 32.10 -10.53 -23.06
CA SER A 129 31.95 -9.18 -22.50
C SER A 129 33.11 -8.27 -22.93
N THR A 130 32.78 -7.02 -23.22
CA THR A 130 33.72 -5.94 -23.54
C THR A 130 33.47 -4.77 -22.59
N THR A 131 34.26 -3.70 -22.72
CA THR A 131 34.05 -2.46 -21.95
C THR A 131 32.75 -1.74 -22.30
N THR A 132 32.11 -2.04 -23.43
CA THR A 132 30.87 -1.37 -23.87
C THR A 132 29.68 -2.30 -23.96
N ARG A 133 29.87 -3.61 -23.73
CA ARG A 133 28.82 -4.61 -23.92
C ARG A 133 29.02 -5.79 -22.99
N PHE A 134 27.95 -6.31 -22.43
CA PHE A 134 27.94 -7.62 -21.77
C PHE A 134 26.61 -8.31 -21.97
N THR A 135 26.59 -9.63 -21.84
CA THR A 135 25.35 -10.42 -21.87
C THR A 135 24.98 -10.80 -20.45
N ALA A 136 23.69 -10.79 -20.13
CA ALA A 136 23.18 -11.20 -18.83
C ALA A 136 22.65 -12.64 -18.87
N ALA A 137 22.55 -13.30 -17.72
CA ALA A 137 21.92 -14.62 -17.59
C ALA A 137 20.40 -14.56 -17.86
N SER A 138 19.75 -15.73 -17.88
CA SER A 138 18.30 -15.83 -17.97
C SER A 138 17.61 -15.21 -16.75
N GLY A 139 16.38 -14.71 -16.93
CA GLY A 139 15.61 -14.04 -15.87
C GLY A 139 15.28 -12.57 -16.13
N LEU A 140 15.89 -11.96 -17.15
CA LEU A 140 15.59 -10.58 -17.59
C LEU A 140 14.58 -10.55 -18.75
N SER A 141 13.92 -9.41 -18.96
CA SER A 141 12.89 -9.20 -20.00
C SER A 141 13.32 -9.66 -21.39
N THR A 142 12.45 -10.34 -22.14
CA THR A 142 12.68 -10.76 -23.54
C THR A 142 12.40 -9.65 -24.56
N ALA A 143 11.81 -8.54 -24.14
CA ALA A 143 11.56 -7.40 -24.99
C ALA A 143 12.83 -6.56 -25.19
N SER A 144 13.19 -6.29 -26.44
CA SER A 144 14.26 -5.33 -26.76
C SER A 144 13.85 -3.92 -26.35
N GLY A 145 14.81 -3.13 -25.91
CA GLY A 145 14.59 -1.76 -25.42
C GLY A 145 14.08 -1.65 -23.98
N PHE A 146 13.67 -2.76 -23.34
CA PHE A 146 13.03 -2.73 -22.01
C PHE A 146 13.88 -2.06 -20.91
N TYR A 147 15.20 -2.21 -20.96
CA TYR A 147 16.13 -1.58 -20.01
C TYR A 147 16.94 -0.41 -20.61
N THR A 148 16.62 0.05 -21.83
CA THR A 148 17.32 1.19 -22.43
C THR A 148 17.05 2.46 -21.63
N GLY A 149 18.12 3.20 -21.30
CA GLY A 149 18.09 4.40 -20.47
C GLY A 149 18.28 4.14 -18.97
N ARG A 150 18.21 2.88 -18.52
CA ARG A 150 18.41 2.52 -17.11
C ARG A 150 19.89 2.46 -16.73
N GLN A 151 20.18 2.67 -15.46
CA GLN A 151 21.51 2.48 -14.89
C GLN A 151 21.78 1.00 -14.63
N VAL A 152 23.01 0.58 -14.86
CA VAL A 152 23.53 -0.73 -14.45
C VAL A 152 24.57 -0.47 -13.38
N CYS A 153 24.36 -1.02 -12.18
CA CYS A 153 25.29 -0.94 -11.06
C CYS A 153 25.85 -2.33 -10.78
N PHE A 154 27.14 -2.54 -10.99
CA PHE A 154 27.78 -3.82 -10.64
C PHE A 154 27.86 -3.96 -9.12
N THR A 155 27.51 -5.14 -8.62
CA THR A 155 27.44 -5.45 -7.18
C THR A 155 28.51 -6.46 -6.76
N SER A 156 29.25 -7.04 -7.70
CA SER A 156 30.44 -7.87 -7.45
C SER A 156 31.51 -7.64 -8.53
N GLY A 157 32.62 -8.40 -8.41
CA GLY A 157 33.69 -8.40 -9.40
C GLY A 157 34.57 -7.15 -9.35
N GLN A 158 35.44 -7.00 -10.35
CA GLN A 158 36.37 -5.86 -10.45
C GLN A 158 35.65 -4.52 -10.72
N LEU A 159 34.39 -4.58 -11.14
CA LEU A 159 33.55 -3.40 -11.39
C LEU A 159 32.62 -3.06 -10.21
N GLN A 160 32.71 -3.76 -9.08
CA GLN A 160 31.81 -3.55 -7.94
C GLN A 160 31.69 -2.06 -7.55
N GLY A 161 30.44 -1.58 -7.42
CA GLY A 161 30.12 -0.20 -7.09
C GLY A 161 30.13 0.76 -8.28
N LEU A 162 30.63 0.35 -9.44
CA LEU A 162 30.60 1.15 -10.66
C LEU A 162 29.19 1.18 -11.25
N LYS A 163 28.78 2.38 -11.69
CA LYS A 163 27.52 2.63 -12.39
C LYS A 163 27.77 3.07 -13.83
N THR A 164 26.98 2.57 -14.76
CA THR A 164 26.93 3.02 -16.16
C THR A 164 25.48 3.05 -16.64
N VAL A 165 25.20 3.58 -17.83
CA VAL A 165 23.85 3.62 -18.41
C VAL A 165 23.75 2.60 -19.54
N ALA A 166 22.68 1.80 -19.55
CA ALA A 166 22.33 0.94 -20.67
C ALA A 166 21.78 1.78 -21.83
N THR A 167 22.60 2.04 -22.85
CA THR A 167 22.17 2.77 -24.06
C THR A 167 21.38 1.90 -25.03
N ASN A 168 21.49 0.58 -24.91
CA ASN A 168 20.67 -0.38 -25.64
C ASN A 168 20.54 -1.69 -24.86
N TYR A 169 19.40 -2.36 -25.01
CA TYR A 169 19.15 -3.70 -24.51
C TYR A 169 18.50 -4.59 -25.58
N ALA A 170 19.18 -5.66 -26.00
CA ALA A 170 18.64 -6.65 -26.92
C ALA A 170 17.99 -7.80 -26.14
N GLY A 171 16.66 -7.87 -26.13
CA GLY A 171 15.90 -8.74 -25.24
C GLY A 171 16.02 -10.24 -25.54
N THR A 172 16.26 -10.61 -26.81
CA THR A 172 16.48 -12.01 -27.22
C THR A 172 17.80 -12.55 -26.69
N THR A 173 18.87 -11.76 -26.77
CA THR A 173 20.23 -12.16 -26.37
C THR A 173 20.61 -11.68 -24.98
N LYS A 174 19.74 -10.94 -24.29
CA LYS A 174 20.01 -10.32 -22.97
C LYS A 174 21.27 -9.45 -22.96
N THR A 175 21.58 -8.86 -24.11
CA THR A 175 22.78 -8.05 -24.27
C THR A 175 22.51 -6.62 -23.84
N PHE A 176 23.32 -6.11 -22.93
CA PHE A 176 23.42 -4.69 -22.61
C PHE A 176 24.52 -4.04 -23.45
N THR A 177 24.24 -2.87 -24.00
CA THR A 177 25.25 -1.91 -24.47
C THR A 177 25.26 -0.73 -23.52
N VAL A 178 26.44 -0.29 -23.07
CA VAL A 178 26.56 0.71 -22.01
C VAL A 178 27.40 1.93 -22.41
N SER A 179 27.09 3.08 -21.80
CA SER A 179 27.86 4.31 -21.91
C SER A 179 27.79 5.10 -20.58
N PRO A 180 28.92 5.64 -20.07
CA PRO A 180 30.28 5.56 -20.63
C PRO A 180 30.85 4.13 -20.62
N PRO A 181 31.89 3.84 -21.42
CA PRO A 181 32.57 2.55 -21.39
C PRO A 181 33.08 2.22 -19.98
N LEU A 182 32.97 0.96 -19.60
CA LEU A 182 33.51 0.39 -18.37
C LEU A 182 35.05 0.44 -18.41
N PRO A 183 35.73 0.62 -17.27
CA PRO A 183 37.19 0.60 -17.21
C PRO A 183 37.78 -0.78 -17.52
N PHE A 184 37.01 -1.85 -17.31
CA PHE A 184 37.35 -3.24 -17.64
C PHE A 184 36.09 -3.96 -18.13
N ALA A 185 36.26 -5.05 -18.89
CA ALA A 185 35.13 -5.91 -19.24
C ALA A 185 34.66 -6.68 -17.99
N PRO A 186 33.34 -6.78 -17.71
CA PRO A 186 32.84 -7.59 -16.61
C PRO A 186 33.11 -9.08 -16.86
N ALA A 187 33.44 -9.81 -15.78
CA ALA A 187 33.68 -11.23 -15.84
C ALA A 187 32.37 -12.03 -15.82
N ASN A 188 32.41 -13.25 -16.37
CA ASN A 188 31.29 -14.18 -16.27
C ASN A 188 31.00 -14.50 -14.80
N GLY A 189 29.75 -14.34 -14.38
CA GLY A 189 29.32 -14.50 -12.99
C GLY A 189 29.28 -13.20 -12.17
N ASP A 190 29.79 -12.08 -12.67
CA ASP A 190 29.67 -10.79 -11.97
C ASP A 190 28.18 -10.40 -11.84
N THR A 191 27.75 -10.01 -10.64
CA THR A 191 26.40 -9.57 -10.36
C THR A 191 26.24 -8.08 -10.58
N PHE A 192 25.03 -7.67 -10.95
CA PHE A 192 24.66 -6.27 -11.10
C PHE A 192 23.18 -6.06 -10.81
N ASN A 193 22.80 -4.82 -10.53
CA ASN A 193 21.43 -4.36 -10.42
C ASN A 193 21.11 -3.39 -11.56
N ILE A 194 19.88 -3.43 -12.07
CA ILE A 194 19.36 -2.48 -13.06
C ILE A 194 18.41 -1.52 -12.37
N ILE A 195 18.76 -0.23 -12.39
CA ILE A 195 18.09 0.90 -11.71
C ILE A 195 17.52 1.82 -12.79
#